data_AF-A0A927NH07-F1
#
_entry.id   AF-A0A927NH07-F1
#
_cell.length_a   1.000
_cell.length_b   1.000
_cell.length_c   1.000
_cell.angle_alpha   90.00
_cell.angle_beta   90.00
_cell.angle_gamma   90.00
#
_symmetry.space_group_name_H-M   'P 1'
#
loop_
_entity.id
_entity.type
_entity.pdbx_description
1 polymer ?
#
loop_
_entity_poly.entity_id
_entity_poly.type
_entity_poly.pdbx_seq_one_letter_code
_entity_poly.pdbx_strand_id
1 'polypeptide(L)' 'MKIDYTIRLETENDYREVENLTREAFWNVYRPGCLEHYVLHKFRDRADFVHQLSFVLEKNGKIIGHIMYAHSQIQCDNGE' A
#
# COMPACT_ATOMS: atom_id res chain seq x y z
N MET A 1 24.72 8.25 15.17
CA MET A 1 24.02 8.75 13.96
C MET A 1 22.54 8.80 14.26
N LYS A 2 21.89 9.96 14.09
CA LYS A 2 20.44 10.08 14.23
C LYS A 2 19.83 9.43 12.99
N ILE A 3 19.07 8.35 13.14
CA ILE A 3 18.38 7.74 12.01
C ILE A 3 17.12 8.57 11.78
N ASP A 4 17.07 9.27 10.65
CA ASP A 4 15.91 10.07 10.29
C ASP A 4 14.88 9.17 9.61
N TYR A 5 13.76 8.98 10.29
CA TYR A 5 12.60 8.26 9.78
C TYR A 5 11.47 9.28 9.61
N THR A 6 10.91 9.34 8.40
CA THR A 6 9.77 10.21 8.11
C THR A 6 8.58 9.35 7.71
N ILE A 7 7.44 9.59 8.34
CA ILE A 7 6.15 9.06 7.89
C ILE A 7 5.42 10.22 7.21
N ARG A 8 5.03 10.03 5.95
CA ARG A 8 4.33 11.05 5.15
C ARG A 8 3.30 10.41 4.24
N LEU A 9 2.37 11.22 3.75
CA LEU A 9 1.44 10.78 2.72
C LEU A 9 2.20 10.32 1.47
N GLU A 10 1.69 9.26 0.86
CA GLU A 10 2.10 8.79 -0.46
C GLU A 10 1.73 9.85 -1.51
N THR A 11 2.64 10.07 -2.46
CA THR A 11 2.43 10.89 -3.65
C THR A 11 2.54 10.03 -4.91
N GLU A 12 2.05 10.53 -6.05
CA GLU A 12 2.15 9.81 -7.33
C GLU A 12 3.60 9.46 -7.71
N ASN A 13 4.58 10.30 -7.31
CA ASN A 13 5.99 10.04 -7.55
C ASN A 13 6.51 8.81 -6.80
N ASP A 14 5.85 8.40 -5.71
CA ASP A 14 6.23 7.25 -4.91
C ASP A 14 5.71 5.94 -5.49
N TYR A 15 4.69 5.97 -6.37
CA TYR A 15 3.91 4.78 -6.74
C TYR A 15 4.75 3.63 -7.27
N ARG A 16 5.72 3.92 -8.13
CA ARG A 16 6.63 2.90 -8.69
C ARG A 16 7.52 2.28 -7.62
N GLU A 17 8.04 3.07 -6.70
CA GLU A 17 8.91 2.56 -5.63
C GLU A 17 8.09 1.74 -4.63
N VAL A 18 6.91 2.22 -4.27
CA VAL A 18 5.96 1.51 -3.41
C VAL A 18 5.52 0.18 -4.04
N GLU A 19 5.12 0.16 -5.32
CA GLU A 19 4.74 -1.09 -6.00
C GLU A 19 5.88 -2.10 -6.03
N ASN A 20 7.12 -1.64 -6.24
CA ASN A 20 8.29 -2.52 -6.15
C ASN A 20 8.53 -3.04 -4.73
N LEU A 21 8.40 -2.17 -3.71
CA LEU A 21 8.51 -2.56 -2.31
C LEU A 21 7.46 -3.62 -1.95
N THR A 22 6.19 -3.40 -2.33
CA THR A 22 5.12 -4.38 -2.11
C THR A 22 5.41 -5.69 -2.85
N ARG A 23 5.90 -5.62 -4.11
CA ARG A 23 6.24 -6.83 -4.88
C ARG A 23 7.31 -7.65 -4.15
N GLU A 24 8.38 -7.01 -3.68
CA GLU A 24 9.46 -7.70 -2.95
C GLU A 24 9.00 -8.24 -1.59
N ALA A 25 8.15 -7.50 -0.87
CA ALA A 25 7.65 -7.93 0.43
C ALA A 25 6.77 -9.19 0.36
N PHE A 26 6.07 -9.40 -0.75
CA PHE A 26 5.16 -10.53 -0.94
C PHE A 26 5.68 -11.60 -1.92
N TRP A 27 6.86 -11.42 -2.51
CA TRP A 27 7.40 -12.34 -3.51
C TRP A 27 7.59 -13.75 -2.93
N ASN A 28 6.92 -14.74 -3.54
CA ASN A 28 6.97 -16.14 -3.12
C ASN A 28 6.50 -16.40 -1.69
N VAL A 29 5.78 -15.47 -1.04
CA VAL A 29 5.25 -15.66 0.32
C VAL A 29 4.02 -16.58 0.29
N TYR A 30 3.08 -16.31 -0.60
CA TYR A 30 1.81 -17.06 -0.69
C TYR A 30 1.66 -17.90 -1.95
N ARG A 31 2.42 -17.58 -3.02
CA ARG A 31 2.37 -18.25 -4.32
C ARG A 31 3.65 -17.94 -5.12
N PRO A 32 4.00 -18.71 -6.16
CA PRO A 32 5.05 -18.29 -7.09
C PRO A 32 4.77 -16.89 -7.65
N GLY A 33 5.73 -15.97 -7.48
CA GLY A 33 5.54 -14.55 -7.73
C GLY A 33 4.73 -13.86 -6.64
N CYS A 34 3.96 -12.83 -7.00
CA CYS A 34 3.00 -12.16 -6.12
C CYS A 34 2.02 -11.33 -6.97
N LEU A 35 0.90 -10.90 -6.39
CA LEU A 35 -0.11 -10.05 -7.05
C LEU A 35 -0.37 -8.74 -6.31
N GLU A 36 0.15 -8.62 -5.09
CA GLU A 36 -0.15 -7.57 -4.12
C GLU A 36 0.22 -6.18 -4.65
N HIS A 37 1.33 -6.07 -5.38
CA HIS A 37 1.74 -4.84 -6.07
C HIS A 37 0.75 -4.41 -7.17
N TYR A 38 0.19 -5.37 -7.91
CA TYR A 38 -0.82 -5.10 -8.93
C TYR A 38 -2.18 -4.77 -8.31
N VAL A 39 -2.53 -5.42 -7.20
CA VAL A 39 -3.73 -5.08 -6.41
C VAL A 39 -3.61 -3.63 -5.92
N LEU A 40 -2.48 -3.26 -5.32
CA LEU A 40 -2.20 -1.89 -4.91
C LEU A 40 -2.38 -0.90 -6.07
N HIS A 41 -1.75 -1.17 -7.21
CA HIS A 41 -1.88 -0.32 -8.41
C HIS A 41 -3.34 -0.06 -8.78
N LYS A 42 -4.17 -1.12 -8.80
CA LYS A 42 -5.60 -1.02 -9.12
C LYS A 42 -6.43 -0.34 -8.03
N PHE A 43 -6.01 -0.44 -6.77
CA PHE A 43 -6.74 0.17 -5.66
C PHE A 43 -6.71 1.69 -5.72
N ARG A 44 -5.61 2.32 -6.19
CA ARG A 44 -5.50 3.79 -6.25
C ARG A 44 -6.56 4.46 -7.12
N ASP A 45 -7.12 3.75 -8.09
CA ASP A 45 -8.18 4.26 -8.98
C ASP A 45 -9.61 3.95 -8.47
N ARG A 46 -9.75 3.24 -7.34
CA ARG A 46 -11.05 2.87 -6.79
C ARG A 46 -11.63 3.98 -5.93
N ALA A 47 -12.95 4.18 -6.02
CA ALA A 47 -13.67 5.11 -5.16
C ALA A 47 -13.54 4.79 -3.66
N ASP A 48 -13.32 3.53 -3.32
CA ASP A 48 -13.20 3.07 -1.93
C ASP A 48 -11.82 3.37 -1.30
N PHE A 49 -10.83 3.76 -2.10
CA PHE A 49 -9.47 3.99 -1.63
C PHE A 49 -9.34 5.29 -0.84
N VAL A 50 -8.73 5.22 0.35
CA VAL A 50 -8.62 6.37 1.25
C VAL A 50 -7.23 7.01 1.09
N HIS A 51 -7.08 7.89 0.10
CA HIS A 51 -5.81 8.57 -0.19
C HIS A 51 -5.22 9.31 1.01
N GLN A 52 -6.08 9.88 1.87
CA GLN A 52 -5.65 10.61 3.08
C GLN A 52 -5.04 9.69 4.15
N LEU A 53 -5.12 8.36 3.96
CA LEU A 53 -4.52 7.36 4.84
C LEU A 53 -3.46 6.50 4.12
N SER A 54 -3.09 6.81 2.88
CA SER A 54 -1.96 6.13 2.22
C SER A 54 -0.66 6.76 2.69
N PHE A 55 0.15 6.03 3.46
CA PHE A 55 1.40 6.53 4.04
C PHE A 55 2.60 5.71 3.59
N VAL A 56 3.73 6.39 3.45
CA VAL A 56 5.05 5.79 3.26
C VAL A 56 5.92 6.05 4.48
N LEU A 57 6.74 5.05 4.83
CA LEU A 57 7.83 5.19 5.80
C LEU A 57 9.14 5.35 5.00
N GLU A 58 9.77 6.50 5.13
CA GLU A 58 11.01 6.85 4.45
C GLU A 58 12.18 6.88 5.44
N LYS A 59 13.32 6.33 5.01
CA LYS A 59 14.59 6.36 5.75
C LYS A 59 15.71 6.74 4.78
N ASN A 60 16.41 7.84 5.06
CA ASN A 60 17.52 8.33 4.22
C ASN A 60 17.15 8.47 2.73
N GLY A 61 15.96 9.02 2.43
CA GLY A 61 15.50 9.19 1.05
C GLY A 61 15.00 7.91 0.36
N LYS A 62 14.91 6.78 1.08
CA LYS A 62 14.42 5.50 0.55
C LYS A 62 13.14 5.10 1.25
N ILE A 63 12.14 4.66 0.49
CA ILE A 63 10.90 4.11 1.04
C ILE A 63 11.17 2.68 1.51
N ILE A 64 10.85 2.42 2.78
CA ILE A 64 11.07 1.13 3.45
C ILE A 64 9.79 0.52 4.01
N GLY A 65 8.66 1.22 3.91
CA GLY A 65 7.35 0.73 4.32
C GLY A 65 6.25 1.50 3.62
N HIS A 66 5.11 0.85 3.43
CA HIS A 66 3.89 1.43 2.88
C HIS A 66 2.68 0.83 3.57
N ILE A 67 1.65 1.65 3.75
CA ILE A 67 0.34 1.21 4.24
C ILE A 67 -0.75 1.96 3.48
N MET A 68 -1.80 1.24 3.08
CA MET A 68 -2.98 1.78 2.43
C MET A 68 -4.24 1.30 3.14
N TYR A 69 -5.33 2.06 2.98
CA TYR A 69 -6.63 1.72 3.53
C TYR A 69 -7.69 1.88 2.43
N ALA A 70 -8.70 1.04 2.49
CA ALA A 70 -9.88 1.17 1.66
C ALA A 70 -11.13 0.98 2.53
N HIS A 71 -12.19 1.68 2.19
CA HIS A 71 -13.50 1.43 2.76
C HIS A 71 -13.97 0.03 2.37
N SER A 72 -14.62 -0.65 3.31
CA SER A 72 -15.30 -1.90 3.07
C SER A 72 -16.65 -1.88 3.77
N GLN A 73 -17.58 -2.67 3.25
CA GLN A 73 -18.91 -2.84 3.83
C GLN A 73 -19.19 -4.32 3.96
N ILE A 74 -19.81 -4.71 5.07
CA ILE A 74 -20.35 -6.05 5.26
C ILE A 74 -21.81 -5.99 4.82
N GLN A 75 -22.14 -6.72 3.75
CA GLN A 75 -23.52 -6.91 3.37
C GLN A 75 -24.06 -8.12 4.15
N CYS A 76 -24.93 -7.86 5.11
CA CYS A 76 -25.69 -8.91 5.76
C CYS A 76 -26.79 -9.37 4.79
N ASP A 77 -26.93 -10.68 4.65
CA ASP A 77 -28.21 -11.32 4.44
C ASP A 77 -29.13 -10.83 5.56
N ASN A 78 -30.12 -10.03 5.19
CA ASN A 78 -31.00 -9.26 6.04
C ASN A 78 -31.81 -10.06 7.08
N GLY A 79 -31.52 -11.34 7.31
CA GLY A 79 -32.23 -12.20 8.26
C GLY A 79 -33.72 -12.37 7.95
N GLU A 80 -34.17 -11.88 6.79
CA GLU A 80 -35.49 -12.04 6.18
C GLU A 80 -35.35 -12.88 4.91
#